data_AF-A0A961HB63-F1
#
_entry.id   AF-A0A961HB63-F1
#
_cell.length_a   1.000
_cell.length_b   1.000
_cell.length_c   1.000
_cell.angle_alpha   90.00
_cell.angle_beta   90.00
_cell.angle_gamma   90.00
#
_symmetry.space_group_name_H-M   'P 1'
#
loop_
_entity.id
_entity.type
_entity.pdbx_description
1 polymer ?
#
loop_
_entity_poly.entity_id
_entity_poly.type
_entity_poly.pdbx_seq_one_letter_code
_entity_poly.pdbx_strand_id
1 'polypeptide(L)'
;IRPDIDERTGLTAGMPVERVAAALKAHPDAKAVMLVEPSYVGGVSDVAAHAELAHAHGIPLTVDAAWGAHLGFHPDLPPHAISCGADAVVTSIHKQVTGFTQSSMVLAQAERIDLERLEAAFEGLHTTSPSGAIFASIDLTRDLLAERGAELLGRAIGLANGARERFRQVPGLEVVGADIAERSPGLLMHDPTKIVLTLAGTGADGQLVADELEEHGLQLEFADRDTFSPVITMADTEQSIDFMVTEIINAIEEHRGDPRALVPITAWTLEPDPVMTPRDAFFADHERIPAERAPGRIAAETAAPYPPGVPALAPGERINADVLAALQAEAASGTRIAYCGDPLLRSVLVV
;
A
#
# COMPACT_ATOMS: atom_id res chain seq x y z
N ILE A 1 3.84 12.19 8.26
CA ILE A 1 2.40 12.44 8.53
C ILE A 1 1.69 11.10 8.40
N ARG A 2 0.75 10.75 9.29
CA ARG A 2 0.06 9.45 9.27
C ARG A 2 -1.35 9.56 8.70
N PRO A 3 -1.82 8.56 7.95
CA PRO A 3 -3.24 8.46 7.61
C PRO A 3 -4.05 8.14 8.88
N ASP A 4 -5.38 8.26 8.78
CA ASP A 4 -6.28 7.65 9.75
C ASP A 4 -6.14 6.13 9.71
N ILE A 5 -6.17 5.53 10.89
CA ILE A 5 -6.19 4.09 11.08
C ILE A 5 -7.57 3.73 11.62
N ASP A 6 -8.27 2.81 10.98
CA ASP A 6 -9.54 2.31 11.49
C ASP A 6 -9.29 1.42 12.71
N GLU A 7 -9.74 1.86 13.89
CA GLU A 7 -9.50 1.16 15.17
C GLU A 7 -10.03 -0.28 15.18
N ARG A 8 -11.03 -0.58 14.34
CA ARG A 8 -11.62 -1.91 14.24
C ARG A 8 -10.75 -2.89 13.45
N THR A 9 -10.19 -2.44 12.33
CA THR A 9 -9.47 -3.30 11.38
C THR A 9 -7.95 -3.12 11.43
N GLY A 10 -7.45 -2.07 12.08
CA GLY A 10 -6.02 -1.72 12.10
C GLY A 10 -5.49 -1.26 10.75
N LEU A 11 -6.37 -1.04 9.76
CA LEU A 11 -6.01 -0.69 8.40
C LEU A 11 -5.93 0.82 8.20
N THR A 12 -5.04 1.23 7.29
CA THR A 12 -5.00 2.62 6.81
C THR A 12 -6.27 2.93 6.04
N ALA A 13 -6.95 4.00 6.42
CA ALA A 13 -8.14 4.44 5.72
C ALA A 13 -7.79 5.53 4.70
N GLY A 14 -7.64 6.78 5.14
CA GLY A 14 -7.26 7.90 4.28
C GLY A 14 -6.47 8.97 5.03
N MET A 15 -5.91 9.93 4.31
CA MET A 15 -5.17 11.06 4.83
C MET A 15 -6.12 12.25 5.08
N PRO A 16 -6.28 12.73 6.32
CA PRO A 16 -7.08 13.92 6.57
C PRO A 16 -6.37 15.18 6.07
N VAL A 17 -7.11 16.04 5.38
CA VAL A 17 -6.63 17.32 4.84
C VAL A 17 -6.13 18.23 5.96
N GLU A 18 -6.81 18.25 7.11
CA GLU A 18 -6.45 19.06 8.27
C GLU A 18 -5.08 18.65 8.84
N ARG A 19 -4.74 17.37 8.75
CA ARG A 19 -3.45 16.85 9.22
C ARG A 19 -2.32 17.29 8.30
N VAL A 20 -2.54 17.30 6.99
CA VAL A 20 -1.61 17.89 6.02
C VAL A 20 -1.48 19.40 6.24
N ALA A 21 -2.59 20.10 6.51
CA ALA A 21 -2.57 21.54 6.78
C ALA A 21 -1.76 21.88 8.04
N ALA A 22 -1.92 21.10 9.12
CA ALA A 22 -1.13 21.26 10.34
C ALA A 22 0.37 21.03 10.09
N ALA A 23 0.72 20.04 9.27
CA ALA A 23 2.11 19.75 8.92
C ALA A 23 2.74 20.86 8.07
N LEU A 24 2.03 21.38 7.06
CA LEU A 24 2.52 22.51 6.24
C LEU A 24 2.72 23.78 7.09
N LYS A 25 1.86 24.00 8.09
CA LYS A 25 2.04 25.10 9.06
C LYS A 25 3.28 24.90 9.94
N ALA A 26 3.56 23.67 10.37
CA ALA A 26 4.74 23.35 11.18
C ALA A 26 6.04 23.38 10.37
N HIS A 27 5.95 23.12 9.06
CA HIS A 27 7.08 23.03 8.13
C HIS A 27 6.89 23.96 6.92
N PRO A 28 6.98 25.29 7.11
CA PRO A 28 6.73 26.27 6.05
C PRO A 28 7.76 26.24 4.91
N ASP A 29 8.87 25.53 5.09
CA ASP A 29 9.93 25.33 4.11
C ASP A 29 9.67 24.15 3.16
N ALA A 30 8.61 23.36 3.40
CA ALA A 30 8.19 22.24 2.56
C ALA A 30 8.12 22.63 1.07
N LYS A 31 8.51 21.68 0.20
CA LYS A 31 8.63 21.90 -1.25
C LYS A 31 7.59 21.18 -2.08
N ALA A 32 6.88 20.22 -1.51
CA ALA A 32 5.82 19.45 -2.14
C ALA A 32 5.00 18.75 -1.05
N VAL A 33 3.78 18.36 -1.40
CA VAL A 33 3.02 17.32 -0.69
C VAL A 33 3.10 16.05 -1.54
N MET A 34 3.41 14.92 -0.93
CA MET A 34 3.39 13.61 -1.59
C MET A 34 2.38 12.71 -0.88
N LEU A 35 1.40 12.21 -1.60
CA LEU A 35 0.41 11.25 -1.11
C LEU A 35 0.64 9.88 -1.75
N VAL A 36 0.15 8.83 -1.09
CA VAL A 36 0.06 7.48 -1.64
C VAL A 36 -1.43 7.16 -1.78
N GLU A 37 -1.94 7.11 -3.00
CA GLU A 37 -3.37 6.97 -3.29
C GLU A 37 -3.61 6.08 -4.52
N PRO A 38 -4.36 4.97 -4.41
CA PRO A 38 -5.04 4.49 -3.21
C PRO A 38 -4.05 3.95 -2.17
N SER A 39 -4.48 3.90 -0.92
CA SER A 39 -3.84 3.06 0.10
C SER A 39 -3.84 1.59 -0.36
N TYR A 40 -2.99 0.77 0.27
CA TYR A 40 -2.85 -0.64 -0.10
C TYR A 40 -4.18 -1.42 -0.07
N VAL A 41 -5.07 -1.03 0.83
CA VAL A 41 -6.40 -1.63 1.03
C VAL A 41 -7.49 -1.03 0.15
N GLY A 42 -7.15 -0.09 -0.74
CA GLY A 42 -8.07 0.50 -1.71
C GLY A 42 -8.73 1.80 -1.25
N GLY A 43 -8.42 2.33 -0.07
CA GLY A 43 -8.93 3.61 0.39
C GLY A 43 -8.31 4.80 -0.35
N VAL A 44 -9.12 5.76 -0.77
CA VAL A 44 -8.71 6.99 -1.48
C VAL A 44 -9.16 8.22 -0.70
N SER A 45 -8.19 9.07 -0.36
CA SER A 45 -8.44 10.35 0.32
C SER A 45 -9.04 11.41 -0.62
N ASP A 46 -9.44 12.56 -0.09
CA ASP A 46 -9.90 13.69 -0.91
C ASP A 46 -8.71 14.38 -1.61
N VAL A 47 -8.23 13.77 -2.71
CA VAL A 47 -7.09 14.26 -3.49
C VAL A 47 -7.31 15.71 -3.96
N ALA A 48 -8.55 16.09 -4.27
CA ALA A 48 -8.87 17.45 -4.71
C ALA A 48 -8.64 18.48 -3.60
N ALA A 49 -9.15 18.21 -2.39
CA ALA A 49 -8.91 19.07 -1.24
C ALA A 49 -7.42 19.17 -0.87
N HIS A 50 -6.65 18.08 -1.03
CA HIS A 50 -5.20 18.11 -0.84
C HIS A 50 -4.48 18.96 -1.90
N ALA A 51 -4.92 18.88 -3.16
CA ALA A 51 -4.37 19.68 -4.24
C ALA A 51 -4.59 21.17 -3.98
N GLU A 52 -5.84 21.56 -3.65
CA GLU A 52 -6.19 22.93 -3.29
C GLU A 52 -5.33 23.45 -2.12
N LEU A 53 -5.15 22.63 -1.08
CA LEU A 53 -4.31 22.97 0.07
C LEU A 53 -2.84 23.16 -0.31
N ALA A 54 -2.26 22.26 -1.10
CA ALA A 54 -0.87 22.36 -1.56
C ALA A 54 -0.68 23.61 -2.43
N HIS A 55 -1.60 23.86 -3.36
CA HIS A 55 -1.57 25.00 -4.27
C HIS A 55 -1.73 26.33 -3.53
N ALA A 56 -2.53 26.39 -2.47
CA ALA A 56 -2.63 27.57 -1.60
C ALA A 56 -1.31 27.90 -0.89
N HIS A 57 -0.42 26.91 -0.72
CA HIS A 57 0.94 27.09 -0.21
C HIS A 57 1.99 27.28 -1.32
N GLY A 58 1.57 27.31 -2.60
CA GLY A 58 2.45 27.52 -3.74
C GLY A 58 3.37 26.35 -4.04
N ILE A 59 3.04 25.13 -3.60
CA ILE A 59 3.83 23.91 -3.80
C ILE A 59 3.02 22.85 -4.57
N PRO A 60 3.67 21.94 -5.32
CA PRO A 60 2.99 20.87 -6.04
C PRO A 60 2.46 19.78 -5.10
N LEU A 61 1.38 19.14 -5.54
CA LEU A 61 0.92 17.84 -5.05
C LEU A 61 1.41 16.72 -6.00
N THR A 62 2.15 15.76 -5.47
CA THR A 62 2.50 14.52 -6.16
C THR A 62 1.76 13.33 -5.54
N VAL A 63 1.37 12.37 -6.36
CA VAL A 63 0.65 11.18 -5.91
C VAL A 63 1.36 9.92 -6.41
N ASP A 64 1.77 9.06 -5.48
CA ASP A 64 2.12 7.68 -5.77
C ASP A 64 0.81 6.88 -5.88
N ALA A 65 0.41 6.64 -7.12
CA ALA A 65 -0.73 5.81 -7.49
C ALA A 65 -0.27 4.47 -8.05
N ALA A 66 0.73 3.83 -7.44
CA ALA A 66 1.20 2.51 -7.86
C ALA A 66 0.05 1.50 -8.01
N TRP A 67 -0.95 1.55 -7.13
CA TRP A 67 -2.15 0.68 -7.17
C TRP A 67 -3.35 1.30 -7.88
N GLY A 68 -3.21 2.49 -8.47
CA GLY A 68 -4.32 3.28 -8.99
C GLY A 68 -4.40 3.37 -10.53
N ALA A 69 -3.73 2.50 -11.28
CA ALA A 69 -3.64 2.60 -12.75
C ALA A 69 -4.99 2.51 -13.48
N HIS A 70 -5.99 1.85 -12.88
CA HIS A 70 -7.34 1.68 -13.40
C HIS A 70 -8.32 2.79 -12.99
N LEU A 71 -7.92 3.67 -12.06
CA LEU A 71 -8.78 4.72 -11.52
C LEU A 71 -9.15 5.76 -12.59
N GLY A 72 -10.38 6.27 -12.53
CA GLY A 72 -10.93 7.21 -13.51
C GLY A 72 -11.43 6.60 -14.82
N PHE A 73 -11.31 5.27 -15.04
CA PHE A 73 -11.81 4.60 -16.26
C PHE A 73 -13.24 4.02 -16.13
N HIS A 74 -13.88 4.15 -14.96
CA HIS A 74 -15.26 3.74 -14.72
C HIS A 74 -15.92 4.67 -13.68
N PRO A 75 -17.21 5.03 -13.79
CA PRO A 75 -17.88 5.95 -12.85
C PRO A 75 -17.94 5.46 -11.40
N ASP A 76 -17.89 4.14 -11.17
CA ASP A 76 -17.88 3.55 -9.82
C ASP A 76 -16.45 3.42 -9.24
N LEU A 77 -15.42 3.82 -9.98
CA LEU A 77 -14.03 3.85 -9.48
C LEU A 77 -13.67 5.25 -8.99
N PRO A 78 -12.76 5.36 -8.01
CA PRO A 78 -12.23 6.66 -7.62
C PRO A 78 -11.71 7.45 -8.83
N PRO A 79 -11.85 8.78 -8.83
CA PRO A 79 -11.35 9.62 -9.92
C PRO A 79 -9.83 9.52 -10.02
N HIS A 80 -9.30 9.70 -11.22
CA HIS A 80 -7.86 9.72 -11.43
C HIS A 80 -7.23 10.95 -10.74
N ALA A 81 -6.09 10.79 -10.07
CA ALA A 81 -5.49 11.87 -9.27
C ALA A 81 -5.16 13.14 -10.09
N ILE A 82 -4.72 13.01 -11.35
CA ILE A 82 -4.55 14.17 -12.25
C ILE A 82 -5.86 14.94 -12.46
N SER A 83 -6.99 14.24 -12.62
CA SER A 83 -8.30 14.91 -12.76
C SER A 83 -8.76 15.60 -11.47
N CYS A 84 -8.17 15.25 -10.34
CA CYS A 84 -8.38 15.88 -9.04
C CYS A 84 -7.38 17.03 -8.77
N GLY A 85 -6.51 17.38 -9.71
CA GLY A 85 -5.56 18.50 -9.56
C GLY A 85 -4.19 18.13 -9.01
N ALA A 86 -3.84 16.84 -8.94
CA ALA A 86 -2.44 16.44 -8.70
C ALA A 86 -1.54 16.94 -9.84
N ASP A 87 -0.38 17.48 -9.51
CA ASP A 87 0.58 18.02 -10.49
C ASP A 87 1.45 16.91 -11.10
N ALA A 88 1.68 15.82 -10.36
CA ALA A 88 2.32 14.62 -10.89
C ALA A 88 1.78 13.33 -10.26
N VAL A 89 1.72 12.26 -11.06
CA VAL A 89 1.31 10.93 -10.64
C VAL A 89 2.34 9.91 -11.10
N VAL A 90 2.74 9.01 -10.20
CA VAL A 90 3.50 7.80 -10.54
C VAL A 90 2.58 6.60 -10.41
N THR A 91 2.51 5.73 -11.41
CA THR A 91 1.63 4.54 -11.36
C THR A 91 2.32 3.30 -11.91
N SER A 92 1.98 2.13 -11.35
CA SER A 92 2.48 0.84 -11.82
C SER A 92 1.46 0.20 -12.74
N ILE A 93 1.82 0.06 -14.02
CA ILE A 93 0.94 -0.55 -15.02
C ILE A 93 0.84 -2.06 -14.80
N HIS A 94 1.86 -2.69 -14.24
CA HIS A 94 1.87 -4.14 -14.00
C HIS A 94 1.11 -4.61 -12.75
N LYS A 95 0.65 -3.71 -11.90
CA LYS A 95 0.04 -4.08 -10.61
C LYS A 95 -1.43 -4.45 -10.74
N GLN A 96 -2.24 -3.51 -11.23
CA GLN A 96 -3.70 -3.64 -11.26
C GLN A 96 -4.26 -3.75 -12.70
N VAL A 97 -3.42 -3.49 -13.70
CA VAL A 97 -3.77 -3.55 -15.12
C VAL A 97 -2.78 -4.45 -15.88
N THR A 98 -2.99 -4.66 -17.19
CA THR A 98 -2.39 -5.77 -17.95
C THR A 98 -0.95 -5.53 -18.45
N GLY A 99 -0.15 -4.72 -17.73
CA GLY A 99 1.24 -4.46 -18.08
C GLY A 99 2.21 -5.56 -17.64
N PHE A 100 3.35 -5.70 -18.32
CA PHE A 100 4.41 -6.59 -17.85
C PHE A 100 5.14 -6.02 -16.63
N THR A 101 5.59 -6.88 -15.71
CA THR A 101 6.41 -6.48 -14.55
C THR A 101 7.50 -5.49 -14.96
N GLN A 102 7.74 -4.49 -14.11
CA GLN A 102 8.57 -3.29 -14.35
C GLN A 102 7.90 -2.18 -15.18
N SER A 103 6.73 -2.41 -15.80
CA SER A 103 5.99 -1.34 -16.47
C SER A 103 5.40 -0.34 -15.46
N SER A 104 5.72 0.94 -15.65
CA SER A 104 5.22 2.05 -14.83
C SER A 104 5.13 3.32 -15.70
N MET A 105 4.39 4.31 -15.22
CA MET A 105 4.25 5.61 -15.88
C MET A 105 4.39 6.74 -14.88
N VAL A 106 5.00 7.84 -15.31
CA VAL A 106 4.92 9.14 -14.65
C VAL A 106 4.10 10.06 -15.54
N LEU A 107 3.07 10.67 -14.97
CA LEU A 107 2.22 11.68 -15.62
C LEU A 107 2.45 13.00 -14.89
N ALA A 108 2.70 14.10 -15.60
CA ALA A 108 2.96 15.40 -14.98
C ALA A 108 2.30 16.56 -15.74
N GLN A 109 1.90 17.59 -15.00
CA GLN A 109 1.39 18.87 -15.51
C GLN A 109 2.41 19.98 -15.30
N ALA A 110 2.56 20.87 -16.29
CA ALA A 110 3.66 21.83 -16.36
C ALA A 110 3.57 23.05 -15.43
N GLU A 111 2.46 23.26 -14.71
CA GLU A 111 2.24 24.53 -13.97
C GLU A 111 3.18 24.66 -12.75
N ARG A 112 3.32 23.60 -11.94
CA ARG A 112 4.16 23.57 -10.73
C ARG A 112 5.35 22.61 -10.83
N ILE A 113 5.46 21.89 -11.94
CA ILE A 113 6.54 20.93 -12.20
C ILE A 113 7.36 21.43 -13.40
N ASP A 114 8.67 21.57 -13.18
CA ASP A 114 9.64 21.84 -14.23
C ASP A 114 9.85 20.56 -15.06
N LEU A 115 9.30 20.54 -16.28
CA LEU A 115 9.35 19.38 -17.17
C LEU A 115 10.75 19.10 -17.70
N GLU A 116 11.59 20.11 -17.90
CA GLU A 116 12.98 19.89 -18.35
C GLU A 116 13.78 19.19 -17.26
N ARG A 117 13.57 19.60 -16.01
CA ARG A 117 14.20 18.95 -14.85
C ARG A 117 13.65 17.55 -14.60
N LEU A 118 12.34 17.34 -14.81
CA LEU A 118 11.72 16.01 -14.71
C LEU A 118 12.32 15.05 -15.76
N GLU A 119 12.43 15.51 -17.01
CA GLU A 119 13.04 14.73 -18.10
C GLU A 119 14.49 14.39 -17.79
N ALA A 120 15.29 15.36 -17.31
CA ALA A 120 16.67 15.12 -16.93
C ALA A 120 16.80 14.09 -15.77
N ALA A 121 15.86 14.10 -14.82
CA ALA A 121 15.82 13.11 -13.74
C ALA A 121 15.41 11.72 -14.24
N PHE A 122 14.44 11.65 -15.16
CA PHE A 122 14.02 10.42 -15.82
C PHE A 122 15.20 9.79 -16.57
N GLU A 123 15.87 10.54 -17.46
CA GLU A 123 17.04 10.09 -18.21
C GLU A 123 18.21 9.69 -17.30
N GLY A 124 18.37 10.34 -16.15
CA GLY A 124 19.42 10.00 -15.18
C GLY A 124 19.22 8.67 -14.45
N LEU A 125 17.98 8.17 -14.39
CA LEU A 125 17.63 6.91 -13.72
C LEU A 125 17.26 5.79 -14.69
N HIS A 126 16.87 6.14 -15.92
CA HIS A 126 16.41 5.19 -16.93
C HIS A 126 17.59 4.48 -17.61
N THR A 127 17.39 3.21 -18.00
CA THR A 127 18.31 2.50 -18.88
C THR A 127 18.34 3.13 -20.27
N THR A 128 19.53 3.28 -20.87
CA THR A 128 19.70 3.72 -22.27
C THR A 128 19.29 2.65 -23.30
N SER A 129 18.87 1.46 -22.85
CA SER A 129 18.47 0.34 -23.71
C SER A 129 17.20 -0.31 -23.16
N PRO A 130 16.06 0.38 -23.24
CA PRO A 130 14.79 -0.13 -22.73
C PRO A 130 14.30 -1.37 -23.48
N SER A 131 13.56 -2.23 -22.78
CA SER A 131 12.87 -3.34 -23.42
C SER A 131 11.67 -2.84 -24.22
N GLY A 132 11.71 -3.01 -25.55
CA GLY A 132 10.58 -2.69 -26.42
C GLY A 132 9.30 -3.47 -26.07
N ALA A 133 9.43 -4.66 -25.48
CA ALA A 133 8.29 -5.45 -25.03
C ALA A 133 7.56 -4.81 -23.83
N ILE A 134 8.30 -4.22 -22.89
CA ILE A 134 7.71 -3.51 -21.75
C ILE A 134 6.97 -2.26 -22.26
N PHE A 135 7.57 -1.49 -23.17
CA PHE A 135 6.89 -0.33 -23.77
C PHE A 135 5.65 -0.71 -24.56
N ALA A 136 5.72 -1.76 -25.38
CA ALA A 136 4.55 -2.26 -26.10
C ALA A 136 3.43 -2.68 -25.14
N SER A 137 3.76 -3.29 -23.99
CA SER A 137 2.75 -3.66 -22.98
C SER A 137 2.07 -2.44 -22.34
N ILE A 138 2.82 -1.34 -22.12
CA ILE A 138 2.27 -0.08 -21.62
C ILE A 138 1.33 0.54 -22.66
N ASP A 139 1.78 0.63 -23.91
CA ASP A 139 1.02 1.21 -25.02
C ASP A 139 -0.31 0.47 -25.25
N LEU A 140 -0.26 -0.86 -25.31
CA LEU A 140 -1.44 -1.72 -25.46
C LEU A 140 -2.37 -1.66 -24.25
N THR A 141 -1.84 -1.58 -23.03
CA THR A 141 -2.67 -1.47 -21.82
C THR A 141 -3.41 -0.14 -21.77
N ARG A 142 -2.74 0.96 -22.15
CA ARG A 142 -3.39 2.28 -22.27
C ARG A 142 -4.49 2.26 -23.33
N ASP A 143 -4.23 1.66 -24.49
CA ASP A 143 -5.21 1.51 -25.57
C ASP A 143 -6.44 0.71 -25.10
N LEU A 144 -6.22 -0.44 -24.44
CA LEU A 144 -7.27 -1.27 -23.89
C LEU A 144 -8.16 -0.54 -22.88
N LEU A 145 -7.54 0.23 -21.97
CA LEU A 145 -8.28 1.04 -20.99
C LEU A 145 -9.09 2.15 -21.66
N ALA A 146 -8.53 2.80 -22.69
CA ALA A 146 -9.23 3.85 -23.42
C ALA A 146 -10.44 3.32 -24.22
N GLU A 147 -10.30 2.16 -24.86
CA GLU A 147 -11.37 1.60 -25.71
C GLU A 147 -12.41 0.80 -24.90
N ARG A 148 -11.95 0.01 -23.92
CA ARG A 148 -12.76 -1.00 -23.24
C ARG A 148 -12.66 -0.97 -21.71
N GLY A 149 -11.97 0.02 -21.14
CA GLY A 149 -11.78 0.13 -19.68
C GLY A 149 -13.10 0.10 -18.92
N ALA A 150 -14.09 0.91 -19.33
CA ALA A 150 -15.38 0.94 -18.67
C ALA A 150 -16.10 -0.42 -18.68
N GLU A 151 -16.08 -1.14 -19.81
CA GLU A 151 -16.68 -2.47 -19.93
C GLU A 151 -15.99 -3.49 -18.99
N LEU A 152 -14.65 -3.57 -19.10
CA LEU A 152 -13.87 -4.60 -18.41
C LEU A 152 -13.79 -4.35 -16.90
N LEU A 153 -13.63 -3.09 -16.49
CA LEU A 153 -13.62 -2.70 -15.08
C LEU A 153 -15.02 -2.82 -14.48
N GLY A 154 -16.09 -2.49 -15.22
CA GLY A 154 -17.46 -2.74 -14.77
C GLY A 154 -17.72 -4.22 -14.48
N ARG A 155 -17.19 -5.12 -15.33
CA ARG A 155 -17.21 -6.56 -15.06
C ARG A 155 -16.41 -6.94 -13.81
N ALA A 156 -15.18 -6.45 -13.67
CA ALA A 156 -14.34 -6.73 -12.51
C ALA A 156 -15.00 -6.28 -11.18
N ILE A 157 -15.65 -5.11 -11.19
CA ILE A 157 -16.45 -4.60 -10.07
C ILE A 157 -17.61 -5.54 -9.74
N GLY A 158 -18.35 -5.99 -10.76
CA GLY A 158 -19.44 -6.96 -10.59
C GLY A 158 -18.96 -8.28 -9.98
N LEU A 159 -17.83 -8.81 -10.45
CA LEU A 159 -17.19 -10.00 -9.91
C LEU A 159 -16.77 -9.82 -8.46
N ALA A 160 -16.13 -8.67 -8.15
CA ALA A 160 -15.71 -8.36 -6.79
C ALA A 160 -16.89 -8.25 -5.82
N ASN A 161 -17.99 -7.64 -6.25
CA ASN A 161 -19.22 -7.58 -5.46
C ASN A 161 -19.83 -8.97 -5.22
N GLY A 162 -19.88 -9.82 -6.24
CA GLY A 162 -20.32 -11.21 -6.10
C GLY A 162 -19.46 -12.01 -5.12
N ALA A 163 -18.14 -11.85 -5.18
CA ALA A 163 -17.20 -12.46 -4.24
C ALA A 163 -17.44 -11.97 -2.79
N ARG A 164 -17.62 -10.66 -2.59
CA ARG A 164 -17.94 -10.08 -1.27
C ARG A 164 -19.22 -10.69 -0.68
N GLU A 165 -20.29 -10.82 -1.46
CA GLU A 165 -21.54 -11.41 -0.95
C GLU A 165 -21.36 -12.85 -0.46
N ARG A 166 -20.51 -13.63 -1.13
CA ARG A 166 -20.18 -15.01 -0.72
C ARG A 166 -19.34 -15.02 0.54
N PHE A 167 -18.31 -14.19 0.64
CA PHE A 167 -17.47 -14.08 1.83
C PHE A 167 -18.28 -13.65 3.07
N ARG A 168 -19.26 -12.74 2.92
CA ARG A 168 -20.15 -12.33 4.02
C ARG A 168 -21.00 -13.47 4.59
N GLN A 169 -21.16 -14.59 3.88
CA GLN A 169 -21.87 -15.76 4.40
C GLN A 169 -20.99 -16.63 5.32
N VAL A 170 -19.67 -16.41 5.37
CA VAL A 170 -18.75 -17.19 6.19
C VAL A 170 -18.79 -16.66 7.63
N PRO A 171 -19.19 -17.47 8.63
CA PRO A 171 -19.27 -17.02 10.01
C PRO A 171 -17.90 -16.60 10.56
N GLY A 172 -17.84 -15.36 11.06
CA GLY A 172 -16.63 -14.78 11.66
C GLY A 172 -15.68 -14.11 10.67
N LEU A 173 -15.90 -14.24 9.36
CA LEU A 173 -15.13 -13.53 8.34
C LEU A 173 -15.71 -12.13 8.14
N GLU A 174 -14.91 -11.11 8.36
CA GLU A 174 -15.33 -9.73 8.10
C GLU A 174 -14.79 -9.26 6.75
N VAL A 175 -15.70 -8.74 5.92
CA VAL A 175 -15.39 -8.17 4.60
C VAL A 175 -15.31 -6.66 4.75
N VAL A 176 -14.10 -6.11 4.68
CA VAL A 176 -13.86 -4.67 4.75
C VAL A 176 -14.30 -4.05 3.42
N GLY A 177 -15.07 -2.97 3.48
CA GLY A 177 -15.52 -2.25 2.30
C GLY A 177 -15.70 -0.76 2.57
N ALA A 178 -16.62 -0.13 1.84
CA ALA A 178 -16.87 1.30 1.94
C ALA A 178 -17.37 1.74 3.33
N ASP A 179 -17.80 0.83 4.20
CA ASP A 179 -18.23 1.13 5.57
C ASP A 179 -17.09 1.69 6.45
N ILE A 180 -15.82 1.46 6.07
CA ILE A 180 -14.67 2.09 6.73
C ILE A 180 -14.71 3.63 6.59
N ALA A 181 -15.40 4.17 5.57
CA ALA A 181 -15.60 5.61 5.39
C ALA A 181 -16.49 6.22 6.49
N GLU A 182 -17.40 5.44 7.07
CA GLU A 182 -18.25 5.90 8.19
C GLU A 182 -17.42 6.19 9.45
N ARG A 183 -16.23 5.59 9.56
CA ARG A 183 -15.36 5.66 10.73
C ARG A 183 -14.09 6.47 10.50
N SER A 184 -13.78 6.80 9.23
CA SER A 184 -12.57 7.52 8.84
C SER A 184 -12.90 8.75 8.00
N PRO A 185 -12.94 9.95 8.59
CA PRO A 185 -13.20 11.20 7.87
C PRO A 185 -12.21 11.48 6.73
N GLY A 186 -10.98 10.99 6.82
CA GLY A 186 -9.98 11.13 5.76
C GLY A 186 -10.23 10.28 4.51
N LEU A 187 -11.23 9.40 4.52
CA LEU A 187 -11.53 8.50 3.41
C LEU A 187 -12.70 9.04 2.57
N LEU A 188 -12.43 9.38 1.31
CA LEU A 188 -13.45 9.86 0.38
C LEU A 188 -14.13 8.71 -0.35
N MET A 189 -13.34 7.75 -0.85
CA MET A 189 -13.83 6.65 -1.66
C MET A 189 -13.02 5.37 -1.42
N HIS A 190 -13.59 4.23 -1.80
CA HIS A 190 -12.92 2.94 -1.75
C HIS A 190 -12.90 2.32 -3.15
N ASP A 191 -11.78 1.71 -3.53
CA ASP A 191 -11.64 0.94 -4.76
C ASP A 191 -12.46 -0.37 -4.68
N PRO A 192 -13.57 -0.50 -5.42
CA PRO A 192 -14.40 -1.71 -5.40
C PRO A 192 -13.71 -2.96 -5.96
N THR A 193 -12.53 -2.87 -6.60
CA THR A 193 -11.79 -4.04 -7.09
C THR A 193 -10.84 -4.64 -6.04
N LYS A 194 -10.58 -3.93 -4.94
CA LYS A 194 -9.81 -4.43 -3.79
C LYS A 194 -10.75 -5.09 -2.78
N ILE A 195 -10.58 -6.38 -2.55
CA ILE A 195 -11.27 -7.08 -1.46
C ILE A 195 -10.29 -7.20 -0.31
N VAL A 196 -10.73 -6.82 0.89
CA VAL A 196 -9.94 -6.97 2.11
C VAL A 196 -10.78 -7.73 3.12
N LEU A 197 -10.19 -8.78 3.68
CA LEU A 197 -10.85 -9.73 4.56
C LEU A 197 -10.10 -9.78 5.89
N THR A 198 -10.83 -9.82 7.00
CA THR A 198 -10.27 -10.03 8.33
C THR A 198 -10.73 -11.37 8.92
N LEU A 199 -9.78 -12.18 9.39
CA LEU A 199 -10.00 -13.55 9.87
C LEU A 199 -10.06 -13.65 11.38
N ALA A 200 -9.81 -12.55 12.11
CA ALA A 200 -9.78 -12.57 13.57
C ALA A 200 -11.05 -13.21 14.18
N GLY A 201 -12.22 -12.99 13.56
CA GLY A 201 -13.48 -13.60 13.97
C GLY A 201 -13.66 -15.07 13.56
N THR A 202 -12.90 -15.61 12.60
CA THR A 202 -12.87 -17.05 12.27
C THR A 202 -11.84 -17.79 13.12
N GLY A 203 -10.87 -17.08 13.70
CA GLY A 203 -9.75 -17.66 14.44
C GLY A 203 -8.65 -18.28 13.55
N ALA A 204 -8.86 -18.30 12.23
CA ALA A 204 -7.88 -18.79 11.28
C ALA A 204 -6.68 -17.84 11.16
N ASP A 205 -5.51 -18.42 10.91
CA ASP A 205 -4.30 -17.65 10.66
C ASP A 205 -4.13 -17.37 9.17
N GLY A 206 -4.14 -16.10 8.78
CA GLY A 206 -4.07 -15.71 7.38
C GLY A 206 -2.79 -16.15 6.66
N GLN A 207 -1.68 -16.33 7.38
CA GLN A 207 -0.44 -16.86 6.79
C GLN A 207 -0.59 -18.36 6.47
N LEU A 208 -1.19 -19.15 7.36
CA LEU A 208 -1.44 -20.57 7.11
C LEU A 208 -2.46 -20.78 5.98
N VAL A 209 -3.51 -19.96 5.96
CA VAL A 209 -4.49 -19.94 4.86
C VAL A 209 -3.80 -19.60 3.54
N ALA A 210 -2.89 -18.62 3.51
CA ALA A 210 -2.15 -18.26 2.30
C ALA A 210 -1.22 -19.38 1.83
N ASP A 211 -0.53 -20.06 2.76
CA ASP A 211 0.34 -21.20 2.44
C ASP A 211 -0.46 -22.35 1.80
N GLU A 212 -1.64 -22.70 2.35
CA GLU A 212 -2.53 -23.73 1.76
C GLU A 212 -3.03 -23.33 0.37
N LEU A 213 -3.43 -22.07 0.19
CA LEU A 213 -3.88 -21.57 -1.11
C LEU A 213 -2.76 -21.64 -2.16
N GLU A 214 -1.51 -21.38 -1.78
CA GLU A 214 -0.36 -21.51 -2.68
C GLU A 214 -0.17 -22.96 -3.14
N GLU A 215 -0.35 -23.95 -2.26
CA GLU A 215 -0.33 -25.37 -2.62
C GLU A 215 -1.44 -25.74 -3.63
N HIS A 216 -2.57 -25.02 -3.61
CA HIS A 216 -3.66 -25.15 -4.58
C HIS A 216 -3.52 -24.26 -5.82
N GLY A 217 -2.40 -23.54 -5.97
CA GLY A 217 -2.11 -22.69 -7.11
C GLY A 217 -2.80 -21.32 -7.08
N LEU A 218 -3.24 -20.86 -5.90
CA LEU A 218 -3.79 -19.53 -5.67
C LEU A 218 -2.81 -18.68 -4.85
N GLN A 219 -2.25 -17.67 -5.50
CA GLN A 219 -1.39 -16.71 -4.84
C GLN A 219 -2.19 -15.46 -4.46
N LEU A 220 -2.21 -15.11 -3.17
CA LEU A 220 -2.77 -13.86 -2.69
C LEU A 220 -1.78 -12.71 -2.89
N GLU A 221 -2.31 -11.50 -3.07
CA GLU A 221 -1.49 -10.29 -3.10
C GLU A 221 -0.88 -10.00 -1.73
N PHE A 222 -1.65 -10.23 -0.68
CA PHE A 222 -1.35 -9.82 0.68
C PHE A 222 -2.02 -10.77 1.65
N ALA A 223 -1.25 -11.29 2.61
CA ALA A 223 -1.76 -11.96 3.79
C ALA A 223 -0.83 -11.68 4.98
N ASP A 224 -1.41 -11.25 6.08
CA ASP A 224 -0.81 -11.29 7.40
C ASP A 224 -1.61 -12.25 8.29
N ARG A 225 -1.36 -12.21 9.60
CA ARG A 225 -2.01 -13.08 10.58
C ARG A 225 -3.54 -12.96 10.58
N ASP A 226 -4.08 -11.75 10.49
CA ASP A 226 -5.50 -11.47 10.74
C ASP A 226 -6.20 -10.76 9.57
N THR A 227 -5.46 -10.38 8.52
CA THR A 227 -5.94 -9.68 7.33
C THR A 227 -5.32 -10.24 6.06
N PHE A 228 -6.11 -10.44 5.02
CA PHE A 228 -5.59 -10.70 3.67
C PHE A 228 -6.43 -10.01 2.59
N SER A 229 -5.85 -9.85 1.41
CA SER A 229 -6.48 -9.14 0.29
C SER A 229 -6.29 -9.91 -1.02
N PRO A 230 -7.35 -10.56 -1.55
CA PRO A 230 -7.36 -10.97 -2.93
C PRO A 230 -7.60 -9.75 -3.83
N VAL A 231 -6.82 -9.67 -4.91
CA VAL A 231 -6.92 -8.60 -5.90
C VAL A 231 -7.68 -9.11 -7.12
N ILE A 232 -8.73 -8.40 -7.50
CA ILE A 232 -9.49 -8.67 -8.71
C ILE A 232 -9.12 -7.63 -9.75
N THR A 233 -8.86 -8.08 -10.97
CA THR A 233 -8.42 -7.24 -12.08
C THR A 233 -9.38 -7.35 -13.25
N MET A 234 -9.16 -6.52 -14.27
CA MET A 234 -9.91 -6.59 -15.53
C MET A 234 -9.63 -7.86 -16.36
N ALA A 235 -8.64 -8.68 -15.96
CA ALA A 235 -8.34 -9.96 -16.60
C ALA A 235 -9.14 -11.13 -16.00
N ASP A 236 -9.80 -10.94 -14.85
CA ASP A 236 -10.51 -12.00 -14.16
C ASP A 236 -11.82 -12.40 -14.83
N THR A 237 -12.22 -13.65 -14.57
CA THR A 237 -13.42 -14.27 -15.12
C THR A 237 -14.29 -14.81 -13.99
N GLU A 238 -15.56 -15.09 -14.29
CA GLU A 238 -16.45 -15.75 -13.33
C GLU A 238 -15.86 -17.08 -12.83
N GLN A 239 -15.19 -17.82 -13.70
CA GLN A 239 -14.55 -19.09 -13.35
C GLN A 239 -13.35 -18.90 -12.41
N SER A 240 -12.46 -17.93 -12.68
CA SER A 240 -11.30 -17.67 -11.80
C SER A 240 -11.75 -17.18 -10.42
N ILE A 241 -12.77 -16.32 -10.37
CA ILE A 241 -13.33 -15.80 -9.12
C ILE A 241 -14.10 -16.87 -8.36
N ASP A 242 -14.84 -17.75 -9.03
CA ASP A 242 -15.54 -18.86 -8.38
C ASP A 242 -14.56 -19.84 -7.72
N PHE A 243 -13.48 -20.17 -8.43
CA PHE A 243 -12.38 -20.97 -7.90
C PHE A 243 -11.72 -20.29 -6.70
N MET A 244 -11.29 -19.03 -6.85
CA MET A 244 -10.66 -18.25 -5.78
C MET A 244 -11.53 -18.18 -4.52
N VAL A 245 -12.82 -17.83 -4.65
CA VAL A 245 -13.71 -17.72 -3.49
C VAL A 245 -13.91 -19.08 -2.82
N THR A 246 -14.07 -20.15 -3.60
CA THR A 246 -14.27 -21.49 -3.05
C THR A 246 -13.06 -21.97 -2.26
N GLU A 247 -11.87 -21.83 -2.82
CA GLU A 247 -10.63 -22.26 -2.16
C GLU A 247 -10.32 -21.42 -0.92
N ILE A 248 -10.52 -20.09 -0.97
CA ILE A 248 -10.36 -19.23 0.21
C ILE A 248 -11.30 -19.68 1.33
N ILE A 249 -12.56 -19.97 1.02
CA ILE A 249 -13.51 -20.44 2.04
C ILE A 249 -13.07 -21.79 2.62
N ASN A 250 -12.67 -22.74 1.77
CA ASN A 250 -12.21 -24.06 2.21
C ASN A 250 -11.00 -23.96 3.14
N ALA A 251 -9.98 -23.19 2.75
CA ALA A 251 -8.77 -23.00 3.56
C ALA A 251 -9.06 -22.30 4.91
N ILE A 252 -9.97 -21.31 4.92
CA ILE A 252 -10.43 -20.68 6.17
C ILE A 252 -11.10 -21.70 7.10
N GLU A 253 -11.93 -22.61 6.56
CA GLU A 253 -12.61 -23.62 7.36
C GLU A 253 -11.65 -24.71 7.88
N GLU A 254 -10.67 -25.12 7.08
CA GLU A 254 -9.64 -26.10 7.49
C GLU A 254 -8.76 -25.54 8.62
N HIS A 255 -8.41 -24.25 8.54
CA HIS A 255 -7.61 -23.55 9.54
C HIS A 255 -8.43 -22.85 10.64
N ARG A 256 -9.73 -23.12 10.73
CA ARG A 256 -10.62 -22.45 11.69
C ARG A 256 -10.16 -22.69 13.13
N GLY A 257 -10.21 -21.63 13.94
CA GLY A 257 -9.79 -21.65 15.34
C GLY A 257 -10.75 -20.90 16.26
N ASP A 258 -10.27 -20.62 17.47
CA ASP A 258 -11.00 -19.75 18.39
C ASP A 258 -10.90 -18.27 17.93
N PRO A 259 -12.02 -17.53 17.88
CA PRO A 259 -11.99 -16.11 17.57
C PRO A 259 -11.05 -15.34 18.50
N ARG A 260 -10.35 -14.36 17.94
CA ARG A 260 -9.28 -13.60 18.62
C ARG A 260 -9.40 -12.11 18.34
N ALA A 261 -8.68 -11.31 19.12
CA ALA A 261 -8.54 -9.89 18.84
C ALA A 261 -7.63 -9.68 17.63
N LEU A 262 -8.01 -8.74 16.76
CA LEU A 262 -7.19 -8.31 15.64
C LEU A 262 -5.93 -7.61 16.16
N VAL A 263 -4.79 -7.92 15.55
CA VAL A 263 -3.52 -7.23 15.82
C VAL A 263 -3.23 -6.23 14.69
N PRO A 264 -3.18 -4.91 14.97
CA PRO A 264 -2.81 -3.92 13.97
C PRO A 264 -1.36 -4.10 13.50
N ILE A 265 -1.08 -3.71 12.26
CA ILE A 265 0.27 -3.74 11.68
C ILE A 265 1.19 -2.80 12.48
N THR A 266 2.34 -3.31 12.93
CA THR A 266 3.28 -2.58 13.80
C THR A 266 3.75 -1.23 13.25
N ALA A 267 3.88 -1.10 11.93
CA ALA A 267 4.26 0.15 11.28
C ALA A 267 3.34 1.34 11.63
N TRP A 268 2.08 1.07 11.99
CA TRP A 268 1.09 2.09 12.31
C TRP A 268 0.92 2.35 13.81
N THR A 269 1.57 1.57 14.69
CA THR A 269 1.39 1.67 16.15
C THR A 269 2.52 2.41 16.86
N LEU A 270 3.64 2.64 16.21
CA LEU A 270 4.88 3.15 16.83
C LEU A 270 5.25 4.54 16.35
N GLU A 271 5.49 5.52 17.22
CA GLU A 271 5.89 6.86 16.78
C GLU A 271 7.35 6.92 16.30
N PRO A 272 7.64 7.52 15.12
CA PRO A 272 9.01 7.69 14.63
C PRO A 272 9.76 8.76 15.42
N ASP A 273 11.06 8.56 15.63
CA ASP A 273 11.97 9.50 16.31
C ASP A 273 13.14 9.89 15.39
N PRO A 274 12.91 10.73 14.36
CA PRO A 274 13.94 11.11 13.40
C PRO A 274 15.02 11.99 14.06
N VAL A 275 16.28 11.55 14.00
CA VAL A 275 17.44 12.27 14.56
C VAL A 275 18.30 12.90 13.47
N MET A 276 18.38 12.25 12.31
CA MET A 276 19.10 12.75 11.13
C MET A 276 18.38 12.31 9.85
N THR A 277 18.79 12.85 8.71
CA THR A 277 18.15 12.49 7.45
C THR A 277 18.48 11.04 7.06
N PRO A 278 17.59 10.31 6.36
CA PRO A 278 17.90 8.98 5.85
C PRO A 278 19.14 8.96 4.95
N ARG A 279 19.38 10.05 4.21
CA ARG A 279 20.58 10.22 3.37
C ARG A 279 21.85 10.25 4.22
N ASP A 280 21.88 11.06 5.27
CA ASP A 280 23.06 11.17 6.12
C ASP A 280 23.32 9.85 6.84
N ALA A 281 22.28 9.16 7.29
CA ALA A 281 22.40 7.85 7.93
C ALA A 281 22.98 6.80 6.96
N PHE A 282 22.55 6.81 5.69
CA PHE A 282 23.07 5.91 4.67
C PHE A 282 24.56 6.11 4.38
N PHE A 283 25.05 7.36 4.39
CA PHE A 283 26.44 7.69 4.09
C PHE A 283 27.35 7.75 5.34
N ALA A 284 26.80 7.56 6.53
CA ALA A 284 27.58 7.51 7.76
C ALA A 284 28.36 6.19 7.89
N ASP A 285 29.41 6.21 8.71
CA ASP A 285 30.04 4.98 9.17
C ASP A 285 29.02 4.15 9.96
N HIS A 286 29.00 2.84 9.75
CA HIS A 286 28.03 1.95 10.37
C HIS A 286 28.71 0.77 11.07
N GLU A 287 28.09 0.32 12.16
CA GLU A 287 28.44 -0.91 12.84
C GLU A 287 27.20 -1.79 13.05
N ARG A 288 27.38 -3.11 12.97
CA ARG A 288 26.32 -4.07 13.33
C ARG A 288 26.47 -4.44 14.80
N ILE A 289 25.44 -4.19 15.58
CA ILE A 289 25.43 -4.45 17.02
C ILE A 289 24.32 -5.42 17.42
N PRO A 290 24.46 -6.17 18.53
CA PRO A 290 23.37 -6.93 19.10
C PRO A 290 22.17 -6.05 19.43
N ALA A 291 20.96 -6.58 19.22
CA ALA A 291 19.70 -5.88 19.40
C ALA A 291 19.54 -5.30 20.82
N GLU A 292 20.06 -5.98 21.84
CA GLU A 292 20.01 -5.54 23.23
C GLU A 292 20.80 -4.24 23.48
N ARG A 293 21.73 -3.89 22.59
CA ARG A 293 22.54 -2.67 22.64
C ARG A 293 22.03 -1.57 21.71
N ALA A 294 20.98 -1.85 20.94
CA ALA A 294 20.43 -0.93 19.94
C ALA A 294 19.59 0.22 20.50
N PRO A 295 18.80 0.06 21.59
CA PRO A 295 17.98 1.16 22.09
C PRO A 295 18.78 2.44 22.35
N GLY A 296 18.32 3.55 21.78
CA GLY A 296 18.98 4.85 21.84
C GLY A 296 20.03 5.13 20.75
N ARG A 297 20.44 4.11 19.98
CA ARG A 297 21.30 4.27 18.78
C ARG A 297 20.47 4.75 17.59
N ILE A 298 21.15 5.22 16.54
CA ILE A 298 20.51 5.69 15.31
C ILE A 298 20.55 4.55 14.29
N ALA A 299 19.40 4.19 13.73
CA ALA A 299 19.30 3.14 12.71
C ALA A 299 20.05 3.55 11.43
N ALA A 300 20.79 2.61 10.86
CA ALA A 300 21.44 2.73 9.55
C ALA A 300 20.82 1.79 8.50
N GLU A 301 19.79 1.02 8.87
CA GLU A 301 19.03 0.14 7.96
C GLU A 301 17.52 0.32 8.17
N THR A 302 16.75 -0.09 7.16
CA THR A 302 15.29 -0.10 7.21
C THR A 302 14.80 -1.43 7.78
N ALA A 303 13.84 -1.43 8.70
CA ALA A 303 13.10 -2.63 9.09
C ALA A 303 11.61 -2.41 8.84
N ALA A 304 11.03 -3.24 7.97
CA ALA A 304 9.63 -3.16 7.58
C ALA A 304 8.96 -4.53 7.71
N PRO A 305 7.89 -4.68 8.51
CA PRO A 305 7.02 -5.84 8.46
C PRO A 305 6.49 -6.03 7.05
N TYR A 306 6.65 -7.23 6.51
CA TYR A 306 6.17 -7.58 5.19
C TYR A 306 5.20 -8.77 5.25
N PRO A 307 4.00 -8.60 4.70
CA PRO A 307 3.48 -7.37 4.08
C PRO A 307 2.91 -6.34 5.10
N PRO A 308 2.64 -5.06 4.73
CA PRO A 308 2.75 -4.44 3.42
C PRO A 308 4.13 -3.84 3.09
N GLY A 309 5.13 -3.97 3.96
CA GLY A 309 6.47 -3.41 3.73
C GLY A 309 6.58 -1.92 4.06
N VAL A 310 5.70 -1.39 4.90
CA VAL A 310 5.82 -0.02 5.44
C VAL A 310 6.89 -0.03 6.55
N PRO A 311 7.91 0.85 6.49
CA PRO A 311 8.95 0.90 7.51
C PRO A 311 8.35 1.17 8.91
N ALA A 312 8.68 0.30 9.87
CA ALA A 312 8.49 0.56 11.29
C ALA A 312 9.75 1.20 11.91
N LEU A 313 10.90 1.03 11.24
CA LEU A 313 12.16 1.70 11.54
C LEU A 313 12.82 2.12 10.23
N ALA A 314 13.14 3.40 10.10
CA ALA A 314 13.85 3.95 8.94
C ALA A 314 15.27 4.42 9.31
N PRO A 315 16.22 4.43 8.34
CA PRO A 315 17.54 5.01 8.57
C PRO A 315 17.46 6.47 9.04
N GLY A 316 18.25 6.81 10.06
CA GLY A 316 18.28 8.13 10.68
C GLY A 316 17.33 8.31 11.87
N GLU A 317 16.47 7.33 12.15
CA GLU A 317 15.63 7.30 13.35
C GLU A 317 16.37 6.71 14.55
N ARG A 318 16.05 7.21 15.75
CA ARG A 318 16.50 6.59 17.00
C ARG A 318 15.74 5.29 17.23
N ILE A 319 16.48 4.21 17.50
CA ILE A 319 15.89 2.92 17.80
C ILE A 319 15.28 2.96 19.20
N ASN A 320 13.96 2.84 19.28
CA ASN A 320 13.24 2.61 20.54
C ASN A 320 13.22 1.10 20.87
N ALA A 321 13.35 0.76 22.15
CA ALA A 321 13.22 -0.62 22.62
C ALA A 321 11.86 -1.23 22.26
N ASP A 322 10.78 -0.44 22.31
CA ASP A 322 9.42 -0.91 22.00
C ASP A 322 9.27 -1.27 20.51
N VAL A 323 9.89 -0.48 19.61
CA VAL A 323 9.91 -0.74 18.17
C VAL A 323 10.60 -2.06 17.88
N LEU A 324 11.79 -2.26 18.46
CA LEU A 324 12.58 -3.46 18.26
C LEU A 324 11.87 -4.71 18.82
N ALA A 325 11.27 -4.61 20.00
CA ALA A 325 10.52 -5.69 20.62
C ALA A 325 9.28 -6.08 19.79
N ALA A 326 8.53 -5.10 19.26
CA ALA A 326 7.37 -5.34 18.42
C ALA A 326 7.77 -6.06 17.11
N LEU A 327 8.82 -5.59 16.44
CA LEU A 327 9.30 -6.23 15.21
C LEU A 327 9.86 -7.64 15.45
N GLN A 328 10.56 -7.87 16.56
CA GLN A 328 11.00 -9.21 16.95
C GLN A 328 9.82 -10.15 17.25
N ALA A 329 8.74 -9.63 17.85
CA ALA A 329 7.53 -10.41 18.11
C ALA A 329 6.82 -10.80 16.80
N GLU A 330 6.73 -9.88 15.83
CA GLU A 330 6.20 -10.18 14.50
C GLU A 330 7.08 -11.18 13.74
N ALA A 331 8.41 -11.04 13.81
CA ALA A 331 9.33 -12.01 13.22
C ALA A 331 9.14 -13.41 13.83
N ALA A 332 8.94 -13.48 15.16
CA ALA A 332 8.68 -14.74 15.87
C ALA A 332 7.31 -15.35 15.53
N SER A 333 6.35 -14.56 15.07
CA SER A 333 5.05 -15.05 14.59
C SER A 333 5.04 -15.45 13.11
N GLY A 334 6.19 -15.43 12.44
CA GLY A 334 6.32 -15.84 11.03
C GLY A 334 6.30 -14.66 10.03
N THR A 335 6.00 -13.44 10.48
CA THR A 335 6.01 -12.25 9.62
C THR A 335 7.43 -11.96 9.16
N ARG A 336 7.63 -11.77 7.85
CA ARG A 336 8.93 -11.43 7.30
C ARG A 336 9.28 -9.99 7.61
N ILE A 337 10.42 -9.72 8.24
CA ILE A 337 10.95 -8.36 8.35
C ILE A 337 11.90 -8.09 7.16
N ALA A 338 11.51 -7.18 6.28
CA ALA A 338 12.23 -6.84 5.06
C ALA A 338 13.23 -5.68 5.27
N TYR A 339 14.15 -5.55 4.31
CA TYR A 339 15.13 -4.47 4.13
C TYR A 339 16.23 -4.33 5.21
N CYS A 340 16.19 -5.13 6.27
CA CYS A 340 17.24 -5.21 7.27
C CYS A 340 18.19 -6.40 7.01
N GLY A 341 19.43 -6.31 7.48
CA GLY A 341 20.43 -7.37 7.28
C GLY A 341 20.21 -8.64 8.11
N ASP A 342 19.46 -8.56 9.22
CA ASP A 342 19.04 -9.71 10.03
C ASP A 342 17.50 -9.69 10.19
N PRO A 343 16.75 -10.50 9.42
CA PRO A 343 15.29 -10.51 9.46
C PRO A 343 14.67 -10.92 10.81
N LEU A 344 15.46 -11.54 11.70
CA LEU A 344 15.03 -11.85 13.07
C LEU A 344 15.37 -10.73 14.06
N LEU A 345 16.00 -9.65 13.58
CA LEU A 345 16.44 -8.50 14.36
C LEU A 345 17.20 -8.87 15.64
N ARG A 346 18.05 -9.90 15.61
CA ARG A 346 18.99 -10.22 16.71
C ARG A 346 20.18 -9.27 16.71
N SER A 347 20.44 -8.66 15.57
CA SER A 347 21.40 -7.58 15.40
C SER A 347 20.85 -6.53 14.43
N VAL A 348 21.27 -5.28 14.61
CA VAL A 348 20.86 -4.17 13.76
C VAL A 348 22.06 -3.34 13.32
N LEU A 349 21.94 -2.72 12.15
CA LEU A 349 22.91 -1.75 11.66
C LEU A 349 22.62 -0.37 12.25
N VAL A 350 23.63 0.23 12.87
CA VAL A 350 23.52 1.56 13.50
C VAL A 350 24.65 2.47 13.06
N VAL A 351 24.41 3.77 13.17
CA VAL A 351 25.45 4.82 13.15
C VAL A 351 26.17 4.87 14.50
#